data_AF-A0A4R9BGB7-F1
#
_entry.id   AF-A0A4R9BGB7-F1
#
_cell.length_a   1.000
_cell.length_b   1.000
_cell.length_c   1.000
_cell.angle_alpha   90.00
_cell.angle_beta   90.00
_cell.angle_gamma   90.00
#
_symmetry.space_group_name_H-M   'P 1'
#
loop_
_entity.id
_entity.type
_entity.pdbx_description
1 polymer ?
#
loop_
_entity_poly.entity_id
_entity_poly.type
_entity_poly.pdbx_seq_one_letter_code
_entity_poly.pdbx_strand_id
1 'polypeptide(L)'
;MVEMIGLSADGCVPQFVKSFVAGSDFSDYPDQLIGEWYVDPADRSVIHTPGNAVVAPCTSVVALAPRSDVEDGAAVLCSDAQIFTTEDAAATWSSPVQVPGAVNLAVTTMGYVIATVGLPECAGVQLTYLSVEPLIATPTGCLPVAIPAETMHGNVAISEATGSLWVWAGDTVKRSIDQGISWQ
;
A
#
# COMPACT_ATOMS: atom_id res chain seq x y z
N MET A 1 9.58 -16.11 8.01
CA MET A 1 10.35 -14.99 8.60
C MET A 1 9.44 -13.78 8.55
N VAL A 2 9.36 -13.00 9.62
CA VAL A 2 8.55 -11.77 9.68
C VAL A 2 9.52 -10.62 9.78
N GLU A 3 9.31 -9.60 8.95
CA GLU A 3 10.15 -8.42 8.83
C GLU A 3 9.23 -7.21 8.78
N MET A 4 9.64 -6.11 9.39
CA MET A 4 8.87 -4.87 9.39
C MET A 4 9.77 -3.68 9.66
N ILE A 5 9.32 -2.52 9.20
CA ILE A 5 9.88 -1.23 9.56
C ILE A 5 8.96 -0.60 10.60
N GLY A 6 9.53 -0.26 11.74
CA GLY A 6 8.83 0.37 12.86
C GLY A 6 9.58 1.58 13.37
N LEU A 7 9.07 2.18 14.44
CA LEU A 7 9.76 3.25 15.15
C LEU A 7 10.32 2.73 16.47
N SER A 8 11.52 3.15 16.84
CA SER A 8 12.09 2.91 18.16
C SER A 8 11.25 3.58 19.24
N ALA A 9 11.16 2.95 20.42
CA ALA A 9 10.51 3.55 21.58
C ALA A 9 11.21 4.86 22.01
N ASP A 10 12.54 4.89 21.91
CA ASP A 10 13.34 6.07 22.16
C ASP A 10 13.46 6.91 20.89
N GLY A 11 12.82 8.08 20.88
CA GLY A 11 13.03 9.10 19.84
C GLY A 11 12.36 8.84 18.49
N CYS A 12 11.52 7.80 18.36
CA CYS A 12 10.76 7.51 17.15
C CYS A 12 11.63 7.41 15.88
N VAL A 13 12.79 6.76 15.98
CA VAL A 13 13.70 6.58 14.85
C VAL A 13 13.25 5.34 14.07
N PRO A 14 13.16 5.39 12.73
CA PRO A 14 12.86 4.21 11.92
C PRO A 14 13.86 3.07 12.16
N GLN A 15 13.36 1.84 12.30
CA GLN A 15 14.15 0.64 12.49
C GLN A 15 13.63 -0.49 11.61
N PHE A 16 14.55 -1.16 10.94
CA PHE A 16 14.28 -2.44 10.31
C PHE A 16 14.47 -3.55 11.34
N VAL A 17 13.42 -4.35 11.57
CA VAL A 17 13.46 -5.46 12.52
C VAL A 17 13.08 -6.79 11.86
N LYS A 18 13.72 -7.87 12.30
CA LYS A 18 13.36 -9.24 11.91
C LYS A 18 13.07 -10.08 13.13
N SER A 19 12.08 -10.94 12.99
CA SER A 19 11.86 -12.02 13.94
C SER A 19 12.68 -13.26 13.56
N PHE A 20 13.39 -13.81 14.55
CA PHE A 20 14.05 -15.12 14.47
C PHE A 20 13.21 -16.26 15.05
N VAL A 21 12.03 -15.96 15.62
CA VAL A 21 11.13 -16.90 16.32
C VAL A 21 9.65 -16.64 15.99
N ALA A 22 9.32 -16.65 14.70
CA ALA A 22 7.94 -16.59 14.19
C ALA A 22 7.06 -15.44 14.75
N GLY A 23 7.68 -14.31 15.12
CA GLY A 23 7.02 -13.10 15.60
C GLY A 23 7.00 -12.94 17.12
N SER A 24 7.59 -13.85 17.90
CA SER A 24 7.63 -13.68 19.37
C SER A 24 8.71 -12.71 19.85
N ASP A 25 9.84 -12.68 19.16
CA ASP A 25 10.99 -11.84 19.48
C ASP A 25 11.59 -11.25 18.19
N PHE A 26 12.13 -10.05 18.31
CA PHE A 26 12.66 -9.26 17.20
C PHE A 26 14.06 -8.74 17.53
N SER A 27 14.90 -8.66 16.50
CA SER A 27 16.19 -7.98 16.56
C SER A 27 16.24 -6.88 15.50
N ASP A 28 17.01 -5.83 15.77
CA ASP A 28 17.27 -4.74 14.84
C ASP A 28 18.36 -5.10 13.82
N TYR A 29 18.18 -4.61 12.59
CA TYR A 29 19.10 -4.77 11.47
C TYR A 29 19.23 -3.43 10.73
N PRO A 30 19.85 -2.40 11.35
CA PRO A 30 19.85 -1.04 10.83
C PRO A 30 20.45 -0.92 9.42
N ASP A 31 21.45 -1.74 9.09
CA ASP A 31 22.08 -1.74 7.76
C ASP A 31 21.12 -2.11 6.63
N GLN A 32 20.03 -2.84 6.93
CA GLN A 32 19.04 -3.23 5.92
C GLN A 32 18.06 -2.11 5.60
N LEU A 33 17.82 -1.20 6.54
CA LEU A 33 16.91 -0.07 6.35
C LEU A 33 17.30 0.81 5.14
N ILE A 34 18.58 0.85 4.80
CA ILE A 34 19.13 1.64 3.69
C ILE A 34 18.57 1.19 2.33
N GLY A 35 18.24 -0.10 2.18
CA GLY A 35 17.76 -0.68 0.93
C GLY A 35 16.24 -0.71 0.80
N GLU A 36 15.50 -0.16 1.76
CA GLU A 36 14.07 -0.38 1.86
C GLU A 36 13.26 0.85 1.50
N TRP A 37 12.08 0.58 0.95
CA TRP A 37 11.07 1.58 0.71
C TRP A 37 10.17 1.73 1.93
N TYR A 38 10.03 2.95 2.45
CA TYR A 38 9.06 3.23 3.50
C TYR A 38 8.64 4.70 3.51
N VAL A 39 7.44 4.97 4.03
CA VAL A 39 7.01 6.34 4.36
C VAL A 39 7.60 6.69 5.71
N ASP A 40 8.23 7.86 5.86
CA ASP A 40 8.69 8.31 7.17
C ASP A 40 7.46 8.48 8.09
N PRO A 41 7.37 7.70 9.19
CA PRO A 41 6.20 7.77 10.07
C PRO A 41 6.11 9.09 10.85
N ALA A 42 7.23 9.81 11.03
CA ALA A 42 7.27 11.12 11.68
C ALA A 42 6.92 12.26 10.72
N ASP A 43 7.21 12.10 9.42
CA ASP A 43 6.87 13.04 8.35
C ASP A 43 6.37 12.32 7.11
N ARG A 44 5.04 12.19 6.99
CA ARG A 44 4.41 11.48 5.86
C ARG A 44 4.53 12.19 4.51
N SER A 45 5.16 13.36 4.44
CA SER A 45 5.54 14.01 3.19
C SER A 45 6.89 13.52 2.65
N VAL A 46 7.60 12.68 3.42
CA VAL A 46 8.89 12.08 3.04
C VAL A 46 8.72 10.58 2.85
N ILE A 47 9.29 10.06 1.76
CA ILE A 47 9.49 8.63 1.56
C ILE A 47 10.98 8.34 1.50
N HIS A 48 11.34 7.20 2.04
CA HIS A 48 12.65 6.61 1.85
C HIS A 48 12.56 5.61 0.70
N THR A 49 13.53 5.73 -0.20
CA THR A 49 13.79 4.82 -1.31
C THR A 49 15.15 4.17 -1.06
N PRO A 50 15.52 3.11 -1.80
CA PRO A 50 16.84 2.51 -1.70
C PRO A 50 17.94 3.58 -1.86
N GLY A 51 18.63 3.88 -0.76
CA GLY A 51 19.74 4.82 -0.71
C GLY A 51 19.40 6.30 -0.47
N ASN A 52 18.14 6.76 -0.53
CA ASN A 52 17.82 8.18 -0.36
C ASN A 52 16.47 8.44 0.33
N ALA A 53 16.36 9.57 1.05
CA ALA A 53 15.08 10.14 1.45
C ALA A 53 14.66 11.20 0.41
N VAL A 54 13.41 11.17 -0.01
CA VAL A 54 12.87 12.08 -1.04
C VAL A 54 11.51 12.62 -0.63
N VAL A 55 11.19 13.82 -1.13
CA VAL A 55 9.89 14.44 -0.92
C VAL A 55 8.85 13.73 -1.79
N ALA A 56 7.75 13.30 -1.18
CA ALA A 56 6.62 12.70 -1.86
C ALA A 56 5.90 13.73 -2.77
N PRO A 57 5.10 13.27 -3.76
CA PRO A 57 4.35 14.17 -4.63
C PRO A 57 3.14 14.83 -3.93
N CYS A 58 2.98 14.63 -2.63
CA CYS A 58 1.89 15.15 -1.81
C CYS A 58 2.33 15.38 -0.35
N THR A 59 1.49 16.07 0.41
CA THR A 59 1.79 16.42 1.81
C THR A 59 1.66 15.26 2.79
N SER A 60 0.99 14.18 2.40
CA SER A 60 0.82 12.99 3.24
C SER A 60 0.55 11.77 2.37
N VAL A 61 1.52 10.86 2.30
CA VAL A 61 1.35 9.52 1.72
C VAL A 61 0.53 8.67 2.69
N VAL A 62 -0.46 7.93 2.22
CA VAL A 62 -1.28 6.98 3.00
C VAL A 62 -0.76 5.56 2.82
N ALA A 63 -0.42 5.16 1.60
CA ALA A 63 0.14 3.85 1.28
C ALA A 63 1.27 3.98 0.25
N LEU A 64 2.25 3.09 0.36
CA LEU A 64 3.39 2.95 -0.54
C LEU A 64 3.44 1.50 -1.01
N ALA A 65 3.52 1.29 -2.31
CA ALA A 65 3.57 -0.02 -2.93
C ALA A 65 4.80 -0.12 -3.85
N PRO A 66 5.97 -0.52 -3.31
CA PRO A 66 7.17 -0.79 -4.10
C PRO A 66 6.95 -2.04 -4.97
N ARG A 67 7.59 -2.06 -6.13
CA ARG A 67 7.58 -3.18 -7.06
C ARG A 67 8.86 -3.99 -6.94
N SER A 68 8.72 -5.31 -6.97
CA SER A 68 9.87 -6.22 -7.00
C SER A 68 10.33 -6.57 -8.40
N ASP A 69 9.48 -6.34 -9.42
CA ASP A 69 9.77 -6.64 -10.82
C ASP A 69 10.37 -5.43 -11.59
N VAL A 70 10.38 -4.26 -10.96
CA VAL A 70 11.06 -3.04 -11.41
C VAL A 70 11.81 -2.49 -10.20
N GLU A 71 13.15 -2.60 -10.20
CA GLU A 71 14.03 -2.33 -9.04
C GLU A 71 13.75 -0.96 -8.36
N ASP A 72 13.45 0.04 -9.18
CA ASP A 72 13.21 1.42 -8.75
C ASP A 72 11.73 1.85 -8.88
N GLY A 73 10.85 0.88 -9.13
CA GLY A 73 9.44 1.10 -9.38
C GLY A 73 8.61 1.14 -8.09
N ALA A 74 7.75 2.14 -7.95
CA ALA A 74 6.80 2.20 -6.85
C ALA A 74 5.55 3.00 -7.21
N ALA A 75 4.51 2.85 -6.40
CA ALA A 75 3.36 3.74 -6.39
C ALA A 75 3.08 4.25 -4.99
N VAL A 76 2.60 5.49 -4.92
CA VAL A 76 2.14 6.13 -3.69
C VAL A 76 0.67 6.51 -3.82
N LEU A 77 -0.09 6.24 -2.76
CA LEU A 77 -1.44 6.77 -2.56
C LEU A 77 -1.35 7.94 -1.58
N CYS A 78 -1.84 9.10 -1.99
CA CYS A 78 -1.90 10.31 -1.19
C CYS A 78 -3.22 10.43 -0.42
N SER A 79 -3.24 11.24 0.64
CA SER A 79 -4.42 11.44 1.49
C SER A 79 -5.61 12.11 0.81
N ASP A 80 -5.37 12.76 -0.34
CA ASP A 80 -6.39 13.35 -1.22
C ASP A 80 -6.88 12.37 -2.30
N ALA A 81 -6.56 11.08 -2.15
CA ALA A 81 -6.93 10.00 -3.05
C ALA A 81 -6.34 10.12 -4.47
N GLN A 82 -5.21 10.82 -4.59
CA GLN A 82 -4.37 10.80 -5.79
C GLN A 82 -3.34 9.69 -5.71
N ILE A 83 -3.06 9.08 -6.84
CA ILE A 83 -2.04 8.05 -6.99
C ILE A 83 -0.99 8.53 -7.98
N PHE A 84 0.27 8.32 -7.63
CA PHE A 84 1.44 8.62 -8.46
C PHE A 84 2.29 7.37 -8.57
N THR A 85 2.96 7.20 -9.70
CA THR A 85 3.93 6.12 -9.91
C THR A 85 5.30 6.68 -10.25
N THR A 86 6.34 5.93 -9.91
CA THR A 86 7.73 6.20 -10.27
C THR A 86 8.35 4.92 -10.81
N GLU A 87 9.37 5.08 -11.66
CA GLU A 87 10.23 3.99 -12.17
C GLU A 87 11.72 4.30 -11.92
N ASP A 88 12.02 5.35 -11.16
CA ASP A 88 13.36 5.92 -10.99
C ASP A 88 13.63 6.32 -9.53
N ALA A 89 13.18 5.48 -8.60
CA ALA A 89 13.41 5.64 -7.16
C ALA A 89 12.88 6.99 -6.64
N ALA A 90 11.71 7.39 -7.18
CA ALA A 90 11.03 8.66 -6.90
C ALA A 90 11.85 9.91 -7.26
N ALA A 91 12.81 9.80 -8.17
CA ALA A 91 13.43 10.97 -8.79
C ALA A 91 12.42 11.74 -9.65
N THR A 92 11.50 11.04 -10.30
CA THR A 92 10.35 11.61 -11.01
C THR A 92 9.06 10.86 -10.67
N TRP A 93 7.93 11.56 -10.83
CA TRP A 93 6.59 11.04 -10.62
C TRP A 93 5.76 11.21 -11.89
N SER A 94 4.86 10.25 -12.11
CA SER A 94 3.83 10.35 -13.15
C SER A 94 2.89 11.54 -12.92
N SER A 95 2.05 11.83 -13.92
CA SER A 95 0.84 12.61 -13.68
C SER A 95 -0.06 11.91 -12.65
N PRO A 96 -0.82 12.65 -11.83
CA PRO A 96 -1.70 12.07 -10.83
C PRO A 96 -2.88 11.34 -11.48
N VAL A 97 -3.24 10.20 -10.91
CA VAL A 97 -4.51 9.52 -11.16
C VAL A 97 -5.41 9.70 -9.95
N GLN A 98 -6.56 10.36 -10.14
CA GLN A 98 -7.55 10.51 -9.08
C GLN A 98 -8.39 9.24 -8.97
N VAL A 99 -8.43 8.63 -7.78
CA VAL A 99 -9.26 7.45 -7.50
C VAL A 99 -10.12 7.73 -6.28
N PRO A 100 -11.34 8.27 -6.44
CA PRO A 100 -12.20 8.64 -5.33
C PRO A 100 -12.43 7.51 -4.32
N GLY A 101 -12.35 7.84 -3.03
CA GLY A 101 -12.55 6.87 -1.96
C GLY A 101 -11.38 5.91 -1.75
N ALA A 102 -10.24 6.08 -2.42
CA ALA A 102 -9.06 5.24 -2.20
C ALA A 102 -8.55 5.34 -0.76
N VAL A 103 -8.41 4.18 -0.12
CA VAL A 103 -7.97 4.05 1.29
C VAL A 103 -6.73 3.18 1.45
N ASN A 104 -6.43 2.32 0.48
CA ASN A 104 -5.21 1.52 0.47
C ASN A 104 -4.79 1.17 -0.96
N LEU A 105 -3.52 0.80 -1.13
CA LEU A 105 -2.84 0.48 -2.39
C LEU A 105 -1.89 -0.69 -2.14
N ALA A 106 -1.88 -1.67 -3.03
CA ALA A 106 -0.88 -2.73 -3.03
C ALA A 106 -0.39 -3.07 -4.43
N VAL A 107 0.81 -3.66 -4.48
CA VAL A 107 1.36 -4.24 -5.71
C VAL A 107 0.64 -5.55 -6.04
N THR A 108 0.50 -5.79 -7.32
CA THR A 108 -0.06 -7.01 -7.90
C THR A 108 0.79 -7.48 -9.06
N THR A 109 0.56 -8.70 -9.53
CA THR A 109 1.18 -9.23 -10.75
C THR A 109 0.80 -8.45 -12.02
N MET A 110 -0.25 -7.63 -11.98
CA MET A 110 -0.77 -6.85 -13.11
C MET A 110 -0.49 -5.34 -13.01
N GLY A 111 0.27 -4.89 -12.00
CA GLY A 111 0.44 -3.48 -11.66
C GLY A 111 0.04 -3.23 -10.22
N TYR A 112 -0.98 -2.41 -9.99
CA TYR A 112 -1.46 -2.12 -8.64
C TYR A 112 -2.94 -2.43 -8.46
N VAL A 113 -3.33 -2.68 -7.22
CA VAL A 113 -4.74 -2.76 -6.80
C VAL A 113 -4.99 -1.75 -5.70
N ILE A 114 -6.15 -1.12 -5.77
CA ILE A 114 -6.58 -0.05 -4.89
C ILE A 114 -7.87 -0.49 -4.21
N ALA A 115 -7.93 -0.31 -2.90
CA ALA A 115 -9.17 -0.41 -2.15
C ALA A 115 -9.84 0.95 -2.11
N THR A 116 -11.08 1.02 -2.60
CA THR A 116 -11.93 2.21 -2.54
C THR A 116 -13.15 1.96 -1.67
N VAL A 117 -13.64 2.99 -0.99
CA VAL A 117 -14.79 2.93 -0.07
C VAL A 117 -15.73 4.11 -0.29
N GLY A 118 -16.96 3.99 0.20
CA GLY A 118 -17.95 5.10 0.14
C GLY A 118 -18.51 5.34 -1.26
N LEU A 119 -18.36 4.37 -2.17
CA LEU A 119 -18.89 4.45 -3.53
C LEU A 119 -20.33 3.93 -3.59
N PRO A 120 -21.25 4.61 -4.30
CA PRO A 120 -22.67 4.25 -4.31
C PRO A 120 -22.96 2.86 -4.87
N GLU A 121 -22.11 2.36 -5.77
CA GLU A 121 -22.24 1.04 -6.40
C GLU A 121 -21.65 -0.12 -5.57
N CYS A 122 -20.96 0.18 -4.46
CA CYS A 122 -20.37 -0.83 -3.58
C CYS A 122 -20.55 -0.47 -2.10
N ALA A 123 -21.46 -1.16 -1.43
CA ALA A 123 -21.63 -1.10 0.02
C ALA A 123 -20.54 -1.91 0.74
N GLY A 124 -19.29 -1.45 0.62
CA GLY A 124 -18.13 -2.10 1.21
C GLY A 124 -16.82 -1.60 0.60
N VAL A 125 -15.92 -2.54 0.33
CA VAL A 125 -14.62 -2.26 -0.30
C VAL A 125 -14.70 -2.61 -1.79
N GLN A 126 -14.65 -1.60 -2.66
CA GLN A 126 -14.49 -1.83 -4.10
C GLN A 126 -13.00 -1.94 -4.42
N LEU A 127 -12.69 -2.83 -5.36
CA LEU A 127 -11.35 -2.98 -5.89
C LEU A 127 -11.23 -2.33 -7.25
N THR A 128 -10.17 -1.56 -7.40
CA THR A 128 -9.81 -0.89 -8.65
C THR A 128 -8.39 -1.29 -9.01
N TYR A 129 -8.20 -1.93 -10.16
CA TYR A 129 -6.85 -2.19 -10.68
C TYR A 129 -6.34 -0.95 -11.39
N LEU A 130 -5.06 -0.66 -11.20
CA LEU A 130 -4.33 0.38 -11.90
C LEU A 130 -3.24 -0.27 -12.75
N SER A 131 -3.42 -0.21 -14.08
CA SER A 131 -2.36 -0.57 -15.03
C SER A 131 -1.22 0.43 -14.95
N VAL A 132 -0.01 0.01 -15.30
CA VAL A 132 1.20 0.84 -15.20
C VAL A 132 1.57 1.58 -16.49
N GLU A 133 1.13 1.09 -17.65
CA GLU A 133 1.35 1.74 -18.95
C GLU A 133 0.23 1.36 -19.94
N PRO A 134 -0.70 2.29 -20.27
CA PRO A 134 -0.92 3.58 -19.62
C PRO A 134 -1.49 3.43 -18.19
N LEU A 135 -1.40 4.49 -17.37
CA LEU A 135 -2.04 4.54 -16.05
C LEU A 135 -3.57 4.64 -16.16
N ILE A 136 -4.26 3.50 -16.03
CA ILE A 136 -5.73 3.42 -16.13
C ILE A 136 -6.29 2.68 -14.93
N ALA A 137 -7.19 3.35 -14.20
CA ALA A 137 -7.94 2.78 -13.10
C ALA A 137 -9.20 2.07 -13.63
N THR A 138 -9.34 0.77 -13.34
CA THR A 138 -10.45 -0.07 -13.77
C THR A 138 -11.10 -0.76 -12.56
N PRO A 139 -12.34 -0.43 -12.20
CA PRO A 139 -13.09 -1.15 -11.16
C PRO A 139 -13.29 -2.62 -11.57
N THR A 140 -13.11 -3.55 -10.64
CA THR A 140 -13.19 -5.00 -10.90
C THR A 140 -14.24 -5.71 -10.07
N GLY A 141 -14.27 -5.45 -8.77
CA GLY A 141 -15.16 -6.17 -7.87
C GLY A 141 -15.48 -5.39 -6.60
N CYS A 142 -16.47 -5.89 -5.87
CA CYS A 142 -16.91 -5.32 -4.61
C CYS A 142 -16.91 -6.43 -3.56
N LEU A 143 -16.28 -6.17 -2.42
CA LEU A 143 -16.45 -6.96 -1.22
C LEU A 143 -17.46 -6.26 -0.32
N PRO A 144 -18.70 -6.78 -0.21
CA PRO A 144 -19.69 -6.20 0.70
C PRO A 144 -19.23 -6.40 2.14
N VAL A 145 -19.21 -5.31 2.92
CA VAL A 145 -18.92 -5.34 4.35
C VAL A 145 -19.86 -4.40 5.09
N ALA A 146 -20.34 -4.82 6.26
CA ALA A 146 -21.27 -4.06 7.08
C ALA A 146 -20.54 -3.05 7.99
N ILE A 147 -19.63 -2.27 7.41
CA ILE A 147 -18.83 -1.26 8.12
C ILE A 147 -19.11 0.10 7.45
N PRO A 148 -19.29 1.19 8.22
CA PRO A 148 -19.44 2.51 7.64
C PRO A 148 -18.14 2.98 6.96
N ALA A 149 -18.25 3.55 5.76
CA ALA A 149 -17.09 3.93 4.93
C ALA A 149 -16.14 4.92 5.63
N GLU A 150 -16.68 5.86 6.41
CA GLU A 150 -15.92 6.84 7.19
C GLU A 150 -15.01 6.20 8.24
N THR A 151 -15.31 4.97 8.68
CA THR A 151 -14.49 4.23 9.65
C THR A 151 -13.46 3.32 8.97
N MET A 152 -13.47 3.21 7.64
CA MET A 152 -12.59 2.29 6.90
C MET A 152 -11.20 2.87 6.62
N HIS A 153 -11.01 4.18 6.72
CA HIS A 153 -9.70 4.81 6.55
C HIS A 153 -8.71 4.24 7.60
N GLY A 154 -7.61 3.64 7.13
CA GLY A 154 -6.62 2.97 7.99
C GLY A 154 -7.05 1.60 8.54
N ASN A 155 -8.28 1.14 8.27
CA ASN A 155 -8.82 -0.16 8.72
C ASN A 155 -9.08 -1.13 7.56
N VAL A 156 -8.56 -0.82 6.38
CA VAL A 156 -8.60 -1.69 5.21
C VAL A 156 -7.17 -2.00 4.80
N ALA A 157 -6.85 -3.28 4.66
CA ALA A 157 -5.59 -3.78 4.12
C ALA A 157 -5.85 -4.70 2.93
N ILE A 158 -5.01 -4.61 1.91
CA ILE A 158 -5.09 -5.43 0.71
C ILE A 158 -3.69 -5.96 0.36
N SER A 159 -3.63 -7.19 -0.15
CA SER A 159 -2.38 -7.78 -0.62
C SER A 159 -2.65 -8.88 -1.63
N GLU A 160 -1.74 -9.04 -2.60
CA GLU A 160 -1.75 -10.20 -3.49
C GLU A 160 -0.55 -11.10 -3.16
N ALA A 161 -0.79 -12.40 -3.06
CA ALA A 161 0.27 -13.40 -3.02
C ALA A 161 -0.15 -14.64 -3.80
N THR A 162 0.74 -15.13 -4.67
CA THR A 162 0.52 -16.38 -5.44
C THR A 162 -0.79 -16.38 -6.24
N GLY A 163 -1.17 -15.24 -6.83
CA GLY A 163 -2.42 -15.08 -7.60
C GLY A 163 -3.69 -15.03 -6.75
N SER A 164 -3.57 -15.02 -5.43
CA SER A 164 -4.69 -14.81 -4.51
C SER A 164 -4.66 -13.40 -3.94
N LEU A 165 -5.78 -12.70 -4.07
CA LEU A 165 -5.97 -11.39 -3.47
C LEU A 165 -6.63 -11.56 -2.10
N TRP A 166 -6.09 -10.87 -1.10
CA TRP A 166 -6.64 -10.83 0.24
C TRP A 166 -7.10 -9.41 0.56
N VAL A 167 -8.26 -9.30 1.19
CA VAL A 167 -8.77 -8.05 1.75
C VAL A 167 -9.11 -8.29 3.20
N TRP A 168 -8.61 -7.39 4.05
CA TRP A 168 -8.98 -7.29 5.44
C TRP A 168 -9.66 -5.93 5.66
N ALA A 169 -10.92 -5.94 6.08
CA ALA A 169 -11.70 -4.76 6.41
C ALA A 169 -12.44 -4.97 7.74
N GLY A 170 -12.02 -4.24 8.78
CA GLY A 170 -12.53 -4.43 10.15
C GLY A 170 -12.32 -5.87 10.64
N ASP A 171 -13.40 -6.60 10.93
CA ASP A 171 -13.33 -8.01 11.35
C ASP A 171 -13.42 -9.00 10.18
N THR A 172 -13.58 -8.51 8.94
CA THR A 172 -13.75 -9.35 7.75
C THR A 172 -12.41 -9.54 7.05
N VAL A 173 -11.95 -10.79 6.96
CA VAL A 173 -10.84 -11.20 6.10
C VAL A 173 -11.38 -12.12 5.01
N LYS A 174 -11.13 -11.77 3.75
CA LYS A 174 -11.61 -12.53 2.59
C LYS A 174 -10.51 -12.73 1.57
N ARG A 175 -10.60 -13.87 0.87
CA ARG A 175 -9.69 -14.21 -0.22
C ARG A 175 -10.47 -14.27 -1.53
N SER A 176 -9.87 -13.76 -2.59
CA SER A 176 -10.29 -13.98 -3.97
C SER A 176 -9.18 -14.71 -4.74
N ILE A 177 -9.59 -15.59 -5.66
CA ILE A 177 -8.70 -16.29 -6.60
C ILE A 177 -8.99 -15.88 -8.05
N ASP A 178 -9.84 -14.88 -8.23
CA ASP A 178 -10.34 -14.38 -9.51
C ASP A 178 -10.31 -12.84 -9.53
N GLN A 179 -9.23 -12.27 -8.99
CA GLN A 179 -8.93 -10.83 -9.06
C GLN A 179 -10.01 -9.94 -8.43
N GLY A 180 -10.59 -10.40 -7.32
CA GLY A 180 -11.59 -9.65 -6.58
C GLY A 180 -13.03 -9.77 -7.09
N ILE A 181 -13.28 -10.61 -8.11
CA ILE A 181 -14.62 -10.83 -8.66
C ILE A 181 -15.49 -11.60 -7.66
N SER A 182 -14.95 -12.63 -7.02
CA SER A 182 -15.63 -13.42 -5.99
C SER A 182 -14.78 -13.63 -4.73
N TRP A 183 -15.46 -13.95 -3.63
CA TRP A 183 -14.87 -13.97 -2.29
C TRP A 183 -15.22 -15.25 -1.52
N GLN A 184 -14.21 -15.81 -0.86
CA GLN A 184 -14.32 -16.96 0.06
C GLN A 184 -13.78 -16.59 1.43
#